data_AF-A0A6I7HIA7-F1
#
_entry.id   AF-A0A6I7HIA7-F1
#
_cell.length_a   1.000
_cell.length_b   1.000
_cell.length_c   1.000
_cell.angle_alpha   90.00
_cell.angle_beta   90.00
_cell.angle_gamma   90.00
#
_symmetry.space_group_name_H-M   'P 1'
#
loop_
_entity.id
_entity.type
_entity.pdbx_description
1 polymer ?
#
loop_
_entity_poly.entity_id
_entity_poly.type
_entity_poly.pdbx_seq_one_letter_code
_entity_poly.pdbx_strand_id
1 'polypeptide(L)'
;MAVVTGTSAADTLTGTSGADQLYGLGADDSLSGGAGNDELYGGAGNDTLIGGAGADVLDGGDGWDIASYSNATSAVTINLKTGVYTGDAAGDTYISIERIAGTQYDDTFVSGSEAVLFDGGGGGDTVDYSTSGAAVNVNLVTGTGTGGDAQGDRFYQIEGVVGSDYGDTLTSSATGTLEGGAGDDVYVIGNQGVRIVEAAGGGDDEIRTSLATYSMANYANVERLTYTGTVSATLTGNAGNNVITGGAGNDTLIGGAGADVLDGGDGWDIASYSNATAAVTINLKTGVYTGDAAGDTYISIERIAGTQYDDTFVSGSEAVLFDGGGGGDTVDYSTSGAAVNVNLVTGTGTGGDAQGDRFYQIERVVGSDYGDTLTSSATGTWLKGGAGDDVYIIGNQGATIAEAAGGGDDEIRTSLTTYSMANYANVERLTYTGTVSATLTGNAGDNVIMGGNGNDTLIGGAGADVLDGGDGWDIASYSTATAAVTINLKTGVYTGDAAGDTYISIERIAGTQYDDTFVSGS
;
A
#
# COMPACT_ATOMS: atom_id res chain seq x y z
N MET A 1 38.29 52.44 -22.27
CA MET A 1 39.43 51.79 -21.60
C MET A 1 40.00 52.72 -20.58
N ALA A 2 39.32 52.84 -19.44
CA ALA A 2 39.97 53.26 -18.23
C ALA A 2 40.82 52.09 -17.70
N VAL A 3 41.87 52.42 -16.96
CA VAL A 3 42.68 51.44 -16.24
C VAL A 3 42.63 51.82 -14.77
N VAL A 4 42.17 50.89 -13.94
CA VAL A 4 42.07 51.03 -12.49
C VAL A 4 42.97 49.99 -11.87
N THR A 5 43.90 50.42 -11.02
CA THR A 5 44.85 49.53 -10.36
C THR A 5 44.73 49.74 -8.86
N GLY A 6 44.50 48.65 -8.14
CA GLY A 6 44.51 48.59 -6.69
C GLY A 6 45.91 48.63 -6.12
N THR A 7 46.03 48.07 -4.93
CA THR A 7 47.19 48.02 -4.07
C THR A 7 47.45 46.57 -3.68
N SER A 8 48.44 46.30 -2.82
CA SER A 8 48.66 44.95 -2.30
C SER A 8 47.80 44.64 -1.06
N ALA A 9 46.70 45.33 -0.89
CA ALA A 9 45.79 45.23 0.24
C ALA A 9 44.35 45.18 -0.30
N ALA A 10 43.43 44.68 0.51
CA ALA A 10 42.03 44.51 0.10
C ALA A 10 41.43 45.83 -0.41
N ASP A 11 41.02 45.83 -1.67
CA ASP A 11 40.52 46.97 -2.42
C ASP A 11 39.08 46.74 -2.90
N THR A 12 38.38 47.84 -3.15
CA THR A 12 37.09 47.84 -3.86
C THR A 12 37.22 48.74 -5.07
N LEU A 13 37.24 48.13 -6.25
CA LEU A 13 37.47 48.79 -7.52
C LEU A 13 36.16 48.82 -8.32
N THR A 14 35.89 49.96 -8.95
CA THR A 14 34.71 50.14 -9.80
C THR A 14 35.13 50.82 -11.09
N GLY A 15 34.77 50.21 -12.21
CA GLY A 15 34.94 50.74 -13.55
C GLY A 15 33.87 51.78 -13.89
N THR A 16 33.66 51.94 -15.19
CA THR A 16 32.80 52.92 -15.81
C THR A 16 31.71 52.22 -16.61
N SER A 17 31.14 52.89 -17.61
CA SER A 17 30.12 52.29 -18.49
C SER A 17 30.64 51.99 -19.89
N GLY A 18 31.95 51.95 -20.08
CA GLY A 18 32.57 51.41 -21.28
C GLY A 18 33.76 50.54 -20.89
N ALA A 19 34.31 49.80 -21.85
CA ALA A 19 35.40 48.84 -21.63
C ALA A 19 36.51 49.37 -20.72
N ASP A 20 36.87 48.63 -19.68
CA ASP A 20 37.83 48.98 -18.64
C ASP A 20 38.79 47.82 -18.31
N GLN A 21 39.94 48.14 -17.70
CA GLN A 21 40.85 47.16 -17.13
C GLN A 21 41.01 47.39 -15.62
N LEU A 22 40.69 46.41 -14.80
CA LEU A 22 40.78 46.46 -13.35
C LEU A 22 41.83 45.45 -12.87
N TYR A 23 42.74 45.88 -12.01
CA TYR A 23 43.78 45.03 -11.42
C TYR A 23 43.73 45.12 -9.90
N GLY A 24 43.33 44.05 -9.20
CA GLY A 24 43.31 43.95 -7.74
C GLY A 24 44.70 43.89 -7.14
N LEU A 25 45.54 43.02 -7.71
CA LEU A 25 46.93 42.71 -7.35
C LEU A 25 47.07 41.70 -6.22
N GLY A 26 46.79 42.08 -4.98
CA GLY A 26 47.00 41.14 -3.86
C GLY A 26 46.17 41.44 -2.64
N ALA A 27 45.92 40.41 -1.83
CA ALA A 27 44.84 40.33 -0.84
C ALA A 27 43.47 40.15 -1.51
N ASP A 28 42.42 40.06 -0.68
CA ASP A 28 41.05 39.75 -1.13
C ASP A 28 40.36 41.04 -1.63
N ASP A 29 40.13 41.14 -2.93
CA ASP A 29 39.63 42.32 -3.62
C ASP A 29 38.19 42.16 -4.13
N SER A 30 37.49 43.29 -4.33
CA SER A 30 36.19 43.34 -5.01
C SER A 30 36.25 44.23 -6.23
N LEU A 31 36.11 43.64 -7.42
CA LEU A 31 36.22 44.32 -8.70
C LEU A 31 34.86 44.36 -9.39
N SER A 32 34.41 45.55 -9.81
CA SER A 32 33.18 45.71 -10.60
C SER A 32 33.48 46.46 -11.89
N GLY A 33 33.31 45.80 -13.05
CA GLY A 33 33.54 46.39 -14.38
C GLY A 33 32.50 47.45 -14.74
N GLY A 34 31.23 47.08 -14.62
CA GLY A 34 30.10 47.98 -14.84
C GLY A 34 29.40 47.63 -16.14
N ALA A 35 29.54 48.46 -17.17
CA ALA A 35 29.05 48.11 -18.50
C ALA A 35 30.17 48.31 -19.52
N GLY A 36 30.11 47.60 -20.63
CA GLY A 36 31.22 47.53 -21.57
C GLY A 36 31.90 46.17 -21.47
N ASN A 37 32.88 45.93 -22.34
CA ASN A 37 33.65 44.69 -22.33
C ASN A 37 34.90 44.93 -21.48
N ASP A 38 34.89 44.44 -20.26
CA ASP A 38 35.87 44.74 -19.22
C ASP A 38 36.85 43.58 -19.03
N GLU A 39 38.07 43.89 -18.58
CA GLU A 39 39.08 42.90 -18.19
C GLU A 39 39.38 43.08 -16.70
N LEU A 40 38.95 42.12 -15.88
CA LEU A 40 39.12 42.11 -14.43
C LEU A 40 40.16 41.06 -14.05
N TYR A 41 41.23 41.52 -13.39
CA TYR A 41 42.33 40.68 -12.89
C TYR A 41 42.37 40.78 -11.37
N GLY A 42 41.97 39.72 -10.66
CA GLY A 42 42.00 39.62 -9.20
C GLY A 42 43.43 39.69 -8.67
N GLY A 43 44.23 38.67 -8.97
CA GLY A 43 45.64 38.64 -8.62
C GLY A 43 45.93 37.54 -7.62
N ALA A 44 46.31 37.88 -6.39
CA ALA A 44 46.57 36.90 -5.34
C ALA A 44 45.69 37.17 -4.13
N GLY A 45 44.85 36.23 -3.73
CA GLY A 45 43.83 36.47 -2.70
C GLY A 45 42.55 35.77 -3.07
N ASN A 46 41.51 35.92 -2.27
CA ASN A 46 40.17 35.43 -2.63
C ASN A 46 39.36 36.61 -3.14
N ASP A 47 39.27 36.74 -4.46
CA ASP A 47 38.72 37.91 -5.12
C ASP A 47 37.26 37.71 -5.52
N THR A 48 36.49 38.81 -5.55
CA THR A 48 35.12 38.83 -6.08
C THR A 48 35.07 39.72 -7.31
N LEU A 49 34.82 39.12 -8.47
CA LEU A 49 34.79 39.76 -9.77
C LEU A 49 33.34 39.85 -10.27
N ILE A 50 32.89 41.07 -10.57
CA ILE A 50 31.58 41.38 -11.14
C ILE A 50 31.81 42.10 -12.47
N GLY A 51 31.71 41.38 -13.59
CA GLY A 51 31.87 41.97 -14.92
C GLY A 51 30.81 43.05 -15.18
N GLY A 52 29.55 42.63 -15.12
CA GLY A 52 28.40 43.48 -15.35
C GLY A 52 27.85 43.27 -16.76
N ALA A 53 27.46 44.33 -17.46
CA ALA A 53 26.87 44.19 -18.79
C ALA A 53 27.94 44.29 -19.89
N GLY A 54 28.20 43.20 -20.58
CA GLY A 54 29.14 43.17 -21.70
C GLY A 54 29.68 41.77 -21.91
N ALA A 55 30.77 41.65 -22.67
CA ALA A 55 31.53 40.42 -22.78
C ALA A 55 32.86 40.64 -22.06
N ASP A 56 32.95 40.12 -20.83
CA ASP A 56 34.01 40.44 -19.88
C ASP A 56 35.03 39.31 -19.74
N VAL A 57 36.27 39.65 -19.40
CA VAL A 57 37.30 38.68 -19.00
C VAL A 57 37.43 38.75 -17.48
N LEU A 58 37.12 37.64 -16.80
CA LEU A 58 37.21 37.50 -15.35
C LEU A 58 38.34 36.52 -15.02
N ASP A 59 39.49 37.06 -14.60
CA ASP A 59 40.68 36.30 -14.21
C ASP A 59 40.90 36.43 -12.70
N GLY A 60 40.58 35.38 -11.95
CA GLY A 60 40.72 35.36 -10.49
C GLY A 60 42.19 35.40 -10.06
N GLY A 61 43.01 34.54 -10.67
CA GLY A 61 44.42 34.41 -10.35
C GLY A 61 44.71 33.32 -9.32
N ASP A 62 45.52 33.64 -8.31
CA ASP A 62 45.89 32.73 -7.22
C ASP A 62 44.93 32.90 -6.05
N GLY A 63 44.13 31.87 -5.74
CA GLY A 63 43.34 31.86 -4.51
C GLY A 63 42.04 31.12 -4.68
N TRP A 64 40.98 31.65 -4.07
CA TRP A 64 39.62 31.13 -4.21
C TRP A 64 38.71 32.25 -4.67
N ASP A 65 38.46 32.28 -5.98
CA ASP A 65 37.91 33.44 -6.64
C ASP A 65 36.46 33.23 -7.08
N ILE A 66 35.70 34.33 -7.06
CA ILE A 66 34.26 34.35 -7.30
C ILE A 66 33.97 35.19 -8.54
N ALA A 67 33.38 34.58 -9.56
CA ALA A 67 32.61 35.31 -10.57
C ALA A 67 31.18 35.50 -10.05
N SER A 68 30.75 36.76 -9.85
CA SER A 68 29.47 37.06 -9.21
C SER A 68 28.51 37.80 -10.14
N TYR A 69 27.33 37.21 -10.32
CA TYR A 69 26.19 37.76 -11.03
C TYR A 69 25.08 38.24 -10.08
N SER A 70 25.37 38.35 -8.78
CA SER A 70 24.36 38.67 -7.75
C SER A 70 23.63 40.00 -7.95
N ASN A 71 24.21 40.91 -8.75
CA ASN A 71 23.63 42.22 -9.08
C ASN A 71 22.88 42.24 -10.42
N ALA A 72 22.89 41.13 -11.17
CA ALA A 72 22.21 41.03 -12.44
C ALA A 72 20.68 41.13 -12.26
N THR A 73 20.02 41.69 -13.27
CA THR A 73 18.57 41.99 -13.20
C THR A 73 17.68 40.93 -13.85
N SER A 74 18.29 39.84 -14.33
CA SER A 74 17.65 38.67 -14.91
C SER A 74 18.50 37.43 -14.64
N ALA A 75 17.88 36.26 -14.66
CA ALA A 75 18.58 34.98 -14.58
C ALA A 75 19.70 34.85 -15.63
N VAL A 76 20.71 34.07 -15.29
CA VAL A 76 21.84 33.71 -16.14
C VAL A 76 21.84 32.21 -16.43
N THR A 77 22.28 31.86 -17.63
CA THR A 77 22.69 30.50 -17.97
C THR A 77 24.19 30.50 -18.18
N ILE A 78 24.91 29.68 -17.43
CA ILE A 78 26.36 29.56 -17.52
C ILE A 78 26.70 28.15 -17.96
N ASN A 79 26.98 27.95 -19.25
CA ASN A 79 27.35 26.65 -19.80
C ASN A 79 28.87 26.52 -19.95
N LEU A 80 29.52 25.97 -18.93
CA LEU A 80 30.97 25.78 -18.89
C LEU A 80 31.46 24.73 -19.90
N LYS A 81 30.58 23.86 -20.39
CA LYS A 81 30.89 22.87 -21.42
C LYS A 81 31.08 23.48 -22.80
N THR A 82 30.22 24.41 -23.18
CA THR A 82 30.15 24.98 -24.53
C THR A 82 30.69 26.41 -24.62
N GLY A 83 30.85 27.09 -23.48
CA GLY A 83 31.19 28.52 -23.43
C GLY A 83 30.04 29.43 -23.86
N VAL A 84 28.80 28.93 -23.86
CA VAL A 84 27.61 29.71 -24.22
C VAL A 84 26.93 30.20 -22.96
N TYR A 85 26.90 31.52 -22.79
CA TYR A 85 26.36 32.17 -21.60
C TYR A 85 25.23 33.13 -21.97
N THR A 86 24.31 33.41 -21.04
CA THR A 86 23.18 34.33 -21.24
C THR A 86 23.07 35.38 -20.13
N GLY A 87 22.26 36.41 -20.34
CA GLY A 87 22.12 37.51 -19.38
C GLY A 87 23.39 38.36 -19.31
N ASP A 88 23.75 38.80 -18.11
CA ASP A 88 24.98 39.56 -17.86
C ASP A 88 26.24 38.69 -18.00
N ALA A 89 26.12 37.36 -18.05
CA ALA A 89 27.25 36.47 -18.35
C ALA A 89 27.57 36.37 -19.85
N ALA A 90 26.75 36.97 -20.73
CA ALA A 90 26.77 36.71 -22.16
C ALA A 90 28.07 37.17 -22.86
N GLY A 91 28.93 36.21 -23.17
CA GLY A 91 30.21 36.44 -23.84
C GLY A 91 31.39 36.55 -22.88
N ASP A 92 31.15 36.36 -21.58
CA ASP A 92 32.21 36.37 -20.58
C ASP A 92 33.22 35.24 -20.78
N THR A 93 34.39 35.38 -20.16
CA THR A 93 35.44 34.36 -20.12
C THR A 93 35.93 34.23 -18.68
N TYR A 94 35.92 33.02 -18.15
CA TYR A 94 36.39 32.71 -16.79
C TYR A 94 37.80 32.11 -16.85
N ILE A 95 38.69 32.62 -16.02
CA ILE A 95 40.08 32.14 -15.86
C ILE A 95 40.34 32.03 -14.35
N SER A 96 40.75 30.85 -13.88
CA SER A 96 41.02 30.58 -12.46
C SER A 96 39.87 31.07 -11.55
N ILE A 97 38.66 30.58 -11.81
CA ILE A 97 37.47 30.89 -11.01
C ILE A 97 36.98 29.60 -10.36
N GLU A 98 36.96 29.55 -9.04
CA GLU A 98 36.50 28.38 -8.28
C GLU A 98 35.04 28.47 -7.86
N ARG A 99 34.42 29.66 -7.88
CA ARG A 99 33.00 29.86 -7.58
C ARG A 99 32.31 30.73 -8.60
N ILE A 100 31.12 30.29 -8.98
CA ILE A 100 30.19 31.07 -9.77
C ILE A 100 28.96 31.32 -8.90
N ALA A 101 28.71 32.60 -8.61
CA ALA A 101 27.53 33.03 -7.87
C ALA A 101 26.49 33.59 -8.83
N GLY A 102 25.31 32.98 -8.81
CA GLY A 102 24.12 33.36 -9.56
C GLY A 102 23.48 34.64 -9.03
N THR A 103 22.22 34.78 -9.40
CA THR A 103 21.37 35.95 -9.28
C THR A 103 20.35 35.73 -8.15
N GLN A 104 19.26 36.50 -8.18
CA GLN A 104 18.08 36.30 -7.31
C GLN A 104 16.91 35.65 -8.06
N TYR A 105 17.19 35.12 -9.26
CA TYR A 105 16.24 34.52 -10.19
C TYR A 105 16.73 33.12 -10.56
N ASP A 106 15.82 32.30 -11.11
CA ASP A 106 16.08 30.91 -11.49
C ASP A 106 17.23 30.77 -12.52
N ASP A 107 18.42 30.43 -12.04
CA ASP A 107 19.63 30.29 -12.84
C ASP A 107 19.87 28.84 -13.31
N THR A 108 20.71 28.70 -14.34
CA THR A 108 21.11 27.39 -14.86
C THR A 108 22.62 27.32 -15.07
N PHE A 109 23.28 26.37 -14.41
CA PHE A 109 24.70 26.10 -14.55
C PHE A 109 24.90 24.76 -15.26
N VAL A 110 25.42 24.76 -16.49
CA VAL A 110 25.81 23.50 -17.16
C VAL A 110 27.28 23.24 -16.84
N SER A 111 27.54 22.17 -16.10
CA SER A 111 28.89 21.92 -15.57
C SER A 111 29.90 21.54 -16.67
N GLY A 112 31.17 21.81 -16.39
CA GLY A 112 32.32 21.43 -17.20
C GLY A 112 33.03 20.21 -16.61
N SER A 113 34.30 20.01 -16.95
CA SER A 113 35.13 18.95 -16.34
C SER A 113 35.96 19.43 -15.15
N GLU A 114 35.91 20.73 -14.84
CA GLU A 114 36.66 21.35 -13.75
C GLU A 114 35.74 21.52 -12.55
N ALA A 115 36.29 21.33 -11.34
CA ALA A 115 35.53 21.42 -10.11
C ALA A 115 35.16 22.87 -9.79
N VAL A 116 33.87 23.16 -9.65
CA VAL A 116 33.33 24.49 -9.38
C VAL A 116 32.38 24.47 -8.18
N LEU A 117 32.37 25.55 -7.39
CA LEU A 117 31.28 25.84 -6.46
C LEU A 117 30.20 26.62 -7.19
N PHE A 118 29.05 26.00 -7.41
CA PHE A 118 27.85 26.66 -7.90
C PHE A 118 27.04 27.20 -6.72
N ASP A 119 26.90 28.52 -6.67
CA ASP A 119 26.01 29.21 -5.75
C ASP A 119 24.84 29.78 -6.52
N GLY A 120 23.63 29.23 -6.34
CA GLY A 120 22.44 29.71 -7.06
C GLY A 120 22.00 31.10 -6.65
N GLY A 121 22.34 31.54 -5.44
CA GLY A 121 21.83 32.78 -4.89
C GLY A 121 20.39 32.62 -4.42
N GLY A 122 19.44 33.24 -5.08
CA GLY A 122 18.02 33.03 -4.78
C GLY A 122 17.25 32.70 -6.06
N GLY A 123 16.07 32.10 -5.93
CA GLY A 123 15.35 31.57 -7.08
C GLY A 123 15.19 30.06 -6.92
N GLY A 124 14.82 29.38 -8.01
CA GLY A 124 14.97 27.94 -8.15
C GLY A 124 16.10 27.64 -9.12
N ASP A 125 17.27 27.29 -8.60
CA ASP A 125 18.50 27.23 -9.37
C ASP A 125 18.85 25.79 -9.75
N THR A 126 19.33 25.58 -10.98
CA THR A 126 19.58 24.24 -11.53
C THR A 126 21.04 24.05 -11.94
N VAL A 127 21.62 22.91 -11.56
CA VAL A 127 22.89 22.44 -12.14
C VAL A 127 22.61 21.29 -13.10
N ASP A 128 23.14 21.37 -14.31
CA ASP A 128 22.87 20.49 -15.43
C ASP A 128 24.13 19.69 -15.84
N TYR A 129 24.01 18.37 -15.76
CA TYR A 129 25.01 17.37 -16.12
C TYR A 129 24.61 16.51 -17.33
N SER A 130 23.60 16.92 -18.10
CA SER A 130 23.07 16.17 -19.26
C SER A 130 24.11 15.84 -20.32
N THR A 131 25.23 16.57 -20.36
CA THR A 131 26.33 16.34 -21.29
C THR A 131 27.52 15.56 -20.69
N SER A 132 27.39 15.10 -19.45
CA SER A 132 28.41 14.30 -18.78
C SER A 132 28.61 12.97 -19.49
N GLY A 133 29.88 12.60 -19.68
CA GLY A 133 30.25 11.35 -20.34
C GLY A 133 30.19 10.11 -19.43
N ALA A 134 29.71 10.27 -18.19
CA ALA A 134 29.55 9.22 -17.19
C ALA A 134 28.54 9.65 -16.13
N ALA A 135 28.06 8.68 -15.34
CA ALA A 135 27.17 8.92 -14.22
C ALA A 135 27.74 9.93 -13.20
N VAL A 136 26.84 10.72 -12.64
CA VAL A 136 27.08 11.73 -11.62
C VAL A 136 26.36 11.36 -10.32
N ASN A 137 26.95 11.71 -9.20
CA ASN A 137 26.35 11.60 -7.88
C ASN A 137 26.34 12.99 -7.23
N VAL A 138 25.15 13.57 -7.15
CA VAL A 138 24.91 14.93 -6.67
C VAL A 138 24.11 14.86 -5.38
N ASN A 139 24.69 15.43 -4.32
CA ASN A 139 24.07 15.47 -3.02
C ASN A 139 23.86 16.92 -2.56
N LEU A 140 22.65 17.44 -2.74
CA LEU A 140 22.28 18.81 -2.35
C LEU A 140 22.17 18.99 -0.83
N VAL A 141 22.07 17.89 -0.07
CA VAL A 141 22.03 17.93 1.41
C VAL A 141 23.41 18.23 1.99
N THR A 142 24.44 17.62 1.41
CA THR A 142 25.85 17.83 1.80
C THR A 142 26.55 18.90 0.96
N GLY A 143 25.95 19.30 -0.16
CA GLY A 143 26.50 20.25 -1.12
C GLY A 143 27.71 19.71 -1.87
N THR A 144 27.69 18.43 -2.26
CA THR A 144 28.83 17.75 -2.91
C THR A 144 28.46 17.01 -4.18
N GLY A 145 29.33 17.08 -5.19
CA GLY A 145 29.26 16.33 -6.45
C GLY A 145 30.44 15.37 -6.59
N THR A 146 30.18 14.18 -7.15
CA THR A 146 31.21 13.18 -7.49
C THR A 146 30.84 12.43 -8.77
N GLY A 147 31.84 11.86 -9.46
CA GLY A 147 31.60 11.12 -10.72
C GLY A 147 31.35 12.05 -11.92
N GLY A 148 31.73 11.58 -13.11
CA GLY A 148 31.56 12.32 -14.36
C GLY A 148 32.06 13.77 -14.28
N ASP A 149 31.28 14.67 -14.85
CA ASP A 149 31.49 16.12 -14.80
C ASP A 149 31.23 16.73 -13.40
N ALA A 150 30.48 16.04 -12.51
CA ALA A 150 30.25 16.51 -11.14
C ALA A 150 31.46 16.33 -10.20
N GLN A 151 32.58 15.78 -10.68
CA GLN A 151 33.68 15.36 -9.83
C GLN A 151 34.36 16.53 -9.11
N GLY A 152 34.06 16.68 -7.81
CA GLY A 152 34.66 17.72 -6.96
C GLY A 152 33.82 18.99 -6.86
N ASP A 153 32.69 19.05 -7.57
CA ASP A 153 31.76 20.17 -7.53
C ASP A 153 31.15 20.34 -6.14
N ARG A 154 30.78 21.58 -5.84
CA ARG A 154 30.10 21.96 -4.60
C ARG A 154 28.85 22.77 -4.90
N PHE A 155 27.82 22.59 -4.09
CA PHE A 155 26.53 23.23 -4.30
C PHE A 155 26.13 24.05 -3.09
N TYR A 156 25.70 25.29 -3.34
CA TYR A 156 25.13 26.17 -2.34
C TYR A 156 23.88 26.83 -2.93
N GLN A 157 22.74 26.75 -2.23
CA GLN A 157 21.46 27.29 -2.70
C GLN A 157 21.11 26.81 -4.13
N ILE A 158 21.15 25.49 -4.33
CA ILE A 158 20.75 24.83 -5.57
C ILE A 158 19.58 23.91 -5.22
N GLU A 159 18.49 24.02 -5.98
CA GLU A 159 17.26 23.24 -5.79
C GLU A 159 17.02 22.25 -6.94
N GLY A 160 17.69 22.46 -8.08
CA GLY A 160 17.52 21.73 -9.33
C GLY A 160 18.77 20.93 -9.71
N VAL A 161 18.58 19.70 -10.17
CA VAL A 161 19.63 18.92 -10.83
C VAL A 161 19.07 18.24 -12.07
N VAL A 162 19.79 18.36 -13.18
CA VAL A 162 19.63 17.50 -14.35
C VAL A 162 20.83 16.57 -14.41
N GLY A 163 20.58 15.27 -14.39
CA GLY A 163 21.56 14.21 -14.52
C GLY A 163 22.00 14.00 -15.96
N SER A 164 22.72 12.90 -16.18
CA SER A 164 23.34 12.46 -17.42
C SER A 164 22.53 11.36 -18.10
N ASP A 165 23.04 10.80 -19.20
CA ASP A 165 22.43 9.64 -19.86
C ASP A 165 22.85 8.28 -19.20
N TYR A 166 23.39 8.31 -17.98
CA TYR A 166 23.87 7.15 -17.24
C TYR A 166 23.24 7.10 -15.86
N GLY A 167 23.21 5.92 -15.24
CA GLY A 167 22.60 5.73 -13.91
C GLY A 167 23.23 6.58 -12.81
N ASP A 168 22.55 7.66 -12.48
CA ASP A 168 22.96 8.71 -11.57
C ASP A 168 22.48 8.46 -10.14
N THR A 169 22.97 9.26 -9.21
CA THR A 169 22.42 9.33 -7.86
C THR A 169 22.19 10.77 -7.44
N LEU A 170 20.93 11.17 -7.35
CA LEU A 170 20.52 12.54 -7.07
C LEU A 170 19.85 12.60 -5.69
N THR A 171 20.43 13.35 -4.75
CA THR A 171 19.96 13.43 -3.36
C THR A 171 19.45 14.82 -3.00
N SER A 172 18.23 14.91 -2.47
CA SER A 172 17.68 16.16 -1.93
C SER A 172 16.78 15.93 -0.70
N SER A 173 16.83 16.86 0.25
CA SER A 173 15.93 16.93 1.42
C SER A 173 15.15 18.24 1.51
N ALA A 174 15.22 19.08 0.47
CA ALA A 174 14.47 20.33 0.33
C ALA A 174 13.56 20.24 -0.90
N THR A 175 12.58 21.12 -1.02
CA THR A 175 11.79 21.23 -2.25
C THR A 175 12.69 21.61 -3.42
N GLY A 176 12.47 21.00 -4.59
CA GLY A 176 13.37 21.15 -5.74
C GLY A 176 12.95 20.24 -6.89
N THR A 177 13.74 20.21 -7.96
CA THR A 177 13.52 19.31 -9.11
C THR A 177 14.75 18.45 -9.33
N LEU A 178 14.56 17.13 -9.41
CA LEU A 178 15.61 16.20 -9.84
C LEU A 178 15.13 15.54 -11.13
N GLU A 179 15.95 15.61 -12.17
CA GLU A 179 15.76 14.95 -13.47
C GLU A 179 16.96 14.05 -13.68
N GLY A 180 16.77 12.73 -13.75
CA GLY A 180 17.83 11.73 -13.85
C GLY A 180 18.40 11.68 -15.25
N GLY A 181 17.52 11.61 -16.25
CA GLY A 181 17.88 11.63 -17.66
C GLY A 181 17.59 10.29 -18.29
N ALA A 182 18.63 9.59 -18.73
CA ALA A 182 18.51 8.21 -19.18
C ALA A 182 19.45 7.33 -18.37
N GLY A 183 19.27 6.02 -18.44
CA GLY A 183 19.94 5.08 -17.54
C GLY A 183 19.09 4.80 -16.31
N ASP A 184 19.58 3.90 -15.46
CA ASP A 184 18.87 3.47 -14.25
C ASP A 184 19.26 4.40 -13.09
N ASP A 185 18.43 5.38 -12.79
CA ASP A 185 18.74 6.48 -11.87
C ASP A 185 18.26 6.23 -10.44
N VAL A 186 18.96 6.82 -9.46
CA VAL A 186 18.61 6.73 -8.04
C VAL A 186 18.31 8.12 -7.45
N TYR A 187 17.08 8.28 -6.99
CA TYR A 187 16.60 9.47 -6.28
C TYR A 187 16.59 9.23 -4.77
N VAL A 188 17.49 9.88 -4.02
CA VAL A 188 17.50 9.80 -2.55
C VAL A 188 16.73 10.97 -1.97
N ILE A 189 15.50 10.70 -1.50
CA ILE A 189 14.50 11.70 -1.16
C ILE A 189 14.28 11.82 0.35
N GLY A 190 14.60 12.99 0.89
CA GLY A 190 14.31 13.39 2.27
C GLY A 190 13.06 14.27 2.44
N ASN A 191 12.35 14.60 1.36
CA ASN A 191 11.18 15.48 1.38
C ASN A 191 10.19 15.13 0.26
N GLN A 192 8.91 14.88 0.59
CA GLN A 192 7.84 14.56 -0.38
C GLN A 192 7.61 15.67 -1.43
N GLY A 193 8.03 16.90 -1.14
CA GLY A 193 7.94 18.04 -2.05
C GLY A 193 9.04 18.11 -3.12
N VAL A 194 9.97 17.15 -3.18
CA VAL A 194 10.89 17.03 -4.32
C VAL A 194 10.10 16.58 -5.54
N ARG A 195 10.22 17.30 -6.65
CA ARG A 195 9.68 16.90 -7.95
C ARG A 195 10.70 16.04 -8.66
N ILE A 196 10.29 14.83 -9.04
CA ILE A 196 11.09 13.94 -9.90
C ILE A 196 10.55 14.07 -11.33
N VAL A 197 11.44 14.20 -12.30
CA VAL A 197 11.14 14.25 -13.72
C VAL A 197 11.82 13.06 -14.38
N GLU A 198 11.02 12.16 -14.93
CA GLU A 198 11.53 10.99 -15.65
C GLU A 198 10.93 10.86 -17.04
N ALA A 199 11.77 10.46 -17.99
CA ALA A 199 11.38 10.25 -19.37
C ALA A 199 10.86 8.82 -19.58
N ALA A 200 9.91 8.65 -20.49
CA ALA A 200 9.46 7.31 -20.85
C ALA A 200 10.62 6.53 -21.51
N GLY A 201 11.01 5.41 -20.89
CA GLY A 201 12.18 4.64 -21.32
C GLY A 201 13.52 5.24 -20.88
N GLY A 202 13.53 6.02 -19.79
CA GLY A 202 14.73 6.52 -19.09
C GLY A 202 15.59 5.37 -18.57
N GLY A 203 15.02 4.48 -17.76
CA GLY A 203 15.67 3.25 -17.29
C GLY A 203 14.74 2.43 -16.40
N ASP A 204 15.33 1.69 -15.46
CA ASP A 204 14.66 1.15 -14.26
C ASP A 204 15.02 2.05 -13.05
N ASP A 205 14.16 3.02 -12.75
CA ASP A 205 14.50 4.12 -11.86
C ASP A 205 14.02 3.88 -10.41
N GLU A 206 14.83 4.31 -9.43
CA GLU A 206 14.61 4.01 -8.01
C GLU A 206 14.52 5.26 -7.14
N ILE A 207 13.42 5.37 -6.38
CA ILE A 207 13.33 6.27 -5.24
C ILE A 207 13.76 5.55 -3.97
N ARG A 208 14.73 6.12 -3.26
CA ARG A 208 15.13 5.71 -1.90
C ARG A 208 14.72 6.77 -0.89
N THR A 209 13.99 6.39 0.15
CA THR A 209 13.55 7.37 1.16
C THR A 209 13.55 6.80 2.57
N SER A 210 13.77 7.66 3.57
CA SER A 210 13.56 7.34 4.98
C SER A 210 12.29 8.00 5.55
N LEU A 211 11.43 8.57 4.70
CA LEU A 211 10.15 9.15 5.10
C LEU A 211 9.16 8.03 5.44
N ALA A 212 8.67 7.99 6.69
CA ALA A 212 7.71 6.97 7.14
C ALA A 212 6.34 7.03 6.42
N THR A 213 6.11 8.04 5.59
CA THR A 213 5.01 8.07 4.65
C THR A 213 5.52 8.70 3.37
N TYR A 214 5.47 7.95 2.27
CA TYR A 214 5.91 8.43 0.96
C TYR A 214 5.04 7.86 -0.15
N SER A 215 4.69 8.71 -1.11
CA SER A 215 3.96 8.30 -2.31
C SER A 215 4.71 8.75 -3.56
N MET A 216 4.90 7.80 -4.48
CA MET A 216 5.39 8.05 -5.83
C MET A 216 4.28 8.05 -6.88
N ALA A 217 3.01 8.08 -6.47
CA ALA A 217 1.86 7.94 -7.36
C ALA A 217 1.81 8.95 -8.52
N ASN A 218 2.49 10.09 -8.38
CA ASN A 218 2.54 11.15 -9.39
C ASN A 218 3.74 11.02 -10.36
N TYR A 219 4.63 10.06 -10.19
CA TYR A 219 5.83 9.88 -11.01
C TYR A 219 5.66 8.62 -11.87
N ALA A 220 5.13 8.77 -13.09
CA ALA A 220 4.65 7.63 -13.91
C ALA A 220 5.76 6.72 -14.48
N ASN A 221 7.00 7.21 -14.57
CA ASN A 221 8.15 6.51 -15.14
C ASN A 221 9.20 6.25 -14.07
N VAL A 222 8.77 5.91 -12.86
CA VAL A 222 9.64 5.42 -11.81
C VAL A 222 9.12 4.03 -11.44
N GLU A 223 10.01 3.06 -11.34
CA GLU A 223 9.66 1.66 -11.21
C GLU A 223 9.85 1.16 -9.78
N ARG A 224 10.77 1.75 -9.01
CA ARG A 224 11.18 1.22 -7.70
C ARG A 224 11.01 2.23 -6.58
N LEU A 225 10.49 1.77 -5.43
CA LEU A 225 10.43 2.52 -4.17
C LEU A 225 11.01 1.69 -3.03
N THR A 226 12.17 2.11 -2.54
CA THR A 226 12.87 1.46 -1.44
C THR A 226 12.84 2.34 -0.19
N TYR A 227 12.28 1.82 0.90
CA TYR A 227 12.41 2.46 2.20
C TYR A 227 13.74 2.09 2.86
N THR A 228 14.46 3.10 3.31
CA THR A 228 15.78 2.99 3.95
C THR A 228 15.75 3.40 5.42
N GLY A 229 14.56 3.65 5.98
CA GLY A 229 14.41 3.89 7.42
C GLY A 229 14.39 2.60 8.23
N THR A 230 14.09 2.71 9.53
CA THR A 230 14.12 1.57 10.47
C THR A 230 12.85 1.45 11.31
N VAL A 231 11.81 2.20 10.95
CA VAL A 231 10.51 2.22 11.61
C VAL A 231 9.45 1.93 10.56
N SER A 232 8.25 1.54 11.01
CA SER A 232 7.09 1.37 10.13
C SER A 232 6.90 2.53 9.14
N ALA A 233 6.65 2.18 7.88
CA ALA A 233 6.39 3.09 6.79
C ALA A 233 5.08 2.76 6.06
N THR A 234 4.45 3.79 5.48
CA THR A 234 3.43 3.63 4.44
C THR A 234 4.00 4.09 3.11
N LEU A 235 4.09 3.16 2.16
CA LEU A 235 4.68 3.38 0.84
C LEU A 235 3.60 3.18 -0.22
N THR A 236 3.52 4.10 -1.18
CA THR A 236 2.51 4.05 -2.25
C THR A 236 3.16 4.19 -3.62
N GLY A 237 2.99 3.18 -4.47
CA GLY A 237 3.42 3.16 -5.86
C GLY A 237 2.55 4.02 -6.78
N ASN A 238 2.79 3.89 -8.09
CA ASN A 238 2.08 4.56 -9.17
C ASN A 238 1.13 3.57 -9.90
N ALA A 239 0.87 3.79 -11.19
CA ALA A 239 -0.03 2.94 -11.98
C ALA A 239 0.72 1.98 -12.93
N GLY A 240 2.05 2.00 -12.89
CA GLY A 240 2.93 1.07 -13.57
C GLY A 240 3.28 -0.11 -12.67
N ASN A 241 4.06 -1.06 -13.21
CA ASN A 241 4.51 -2.21 -12.43
C ASN A 241 5.63 -1.77 -11.48
N ASN A 242 5.34 -1.68 -10.19
CA ASN A 242 6.28 -1.19 -9.21
C ASN A 242 7.00 -2.31 -8.44
N VAL A 243 8.22 -2.05 -7.99
CA VAL A 243 8.87 -2.82 -6.94
C VAL A 243 8.96 -1.96 -5.70
N ILE A 244 8.21 -2.33 -4.66
CA ILE A 244 8.17 -1.60 -3.38
C ILE A 244 8.80 -2.46 -2.29
N THR A 245 9.82 -1.94 -1.61
CA THR A 245 10.53 -2.61 -0.52
C THR A 245 10.35 -1.82 0.79
N GLY A 246 9.68 -2.42 1.77
CA GLY A 246 9.40 -1.89 3.11
C GLY A 246 10.64 -1.85 4.00
N GLY A 247 11.45 -2.91 4.00
CA GLY A 247 12.71 -2.92 4.73
C GLY A 247 12.54 -3.37 6.17
N ALA A 248 12.66 -2.48 7.16
CA ALA A 248 12.54 -2.84 8.57
C ALA A 248 11.44 -2.04 9.24
N GLY A 249 10.54 -2.73 9.95
CA GLY A 249 9.36 -2.11 10.55
C GLY A 249 8.11 -2.91 10.20
N ASN A 250 6.97 -2.51 10.73
CA ASN A 250 5.70 -3.07 10.28
C ASN A 250 5.14 -2.13 9.22
N ASP A 251 5.38 -2.45 7.95
CA ASP A 251 5.16 -1.56 6.82
C ASP A 251 3.80 -1.79 6.17
N THR A 252 3.30 -0.77 5.49
CA THR A 252 2.09 -0.83 4.66
C THR A 252 2.46 -0.44 3.25
N LEU A 253 2.36 -1.40 2.34
CA LEU A 253 2.70 -1.26 0.93
C LEU A 253 1.41 -1.19 0.10
N ILE A 254 1.27 -0.12 -0.67
CA ILE A 254 0.16 0.11 -1.59
C ILE A 254 0.77 0.16 -2.99
N GLY A 255 0.65 -0.91 -3.76
CA GLY A 255 1.20 -0.98 -5.13
C GLY A 255 0.58 0.06 -6.05
N GLY A 256 -0.75 0.02 -6.15
CA GLY A 256 -1.52 0.86 -7.06
C GLY A 256 -2.14 -0.03 -8.13
N ALA A 257 -2.13 0.43 -9.37
CA ALA A 257 -2.46 -0.43 -10.50
C ALA A 257 -1.15 -0.91 -11.13
N GLY A 258 -1.16 -2.05 -11.80
CA GLY A 258 0.05 -2.65 -12.34
C GLY A 258 0.19 -4.07 -11.81
N ALA A 259 1.27 -4.74 -12.22
CA ALA A 259 1.71 -6.00 -11.63
C ALA A 259 2.89 -5.69 -10.71
N ASP A 260 2.60 -5.53 -9.43
CA ASP A 260 3.53 -4.97 -8.45
C ASP A 260 4.26 -6.05 -7.65
N VAL A 261 5.51 -5.82 -7.29
CA VAL A 261 6.25 -6.62 -6.30
C VAL A 261 6.22 -5.87 -4.97
N LEU A 262 5.53 -6.43 -3.99
CA LEU A 262 5.41 -5.88 -2.64
C LEU A 262 6.26 -6.72 -1.68
N ASP A 263 7.42 -6.20 -1.29
CA ASP A 263 8.36 -6.83 -0.37
C ASP A 263 8.34 -6.12 0.99
N GLY A 264 7.70 -6.72 1.99
CA GLY A 264 7.58 -6.17 3.34
C GLY A 264 8.92 -6.05 4.05
N GLY A 265 9.78 -7.06 3.90
CA GLY A 265 11.04 -7.17 4.62
C GLY A 265 10.90 -7.75 6.03
N ASP A 266 11.55 -7.12 7.00
CA ASP A 266 11.58 -7.52 8.41
C ASP A 266 10.43 -6.84 9.17
N GLY A 267 9.45 -7.61 9.63
CA GLY A 267 8.43 -7.09 10.54
C GLY A 267 7.12 -7.82 10.43
N TRP A 268 6.04 -7.07 10.54
CA TRP A 268 4.69 -7.55 10.27
C TRP A 268 4.05 -6.60 9.27
N ASP A 269 3.97 -7.04 8.02
CA ASP A 269 3.79 -6.17 6.88
C ASP A 269 2.43 -6.37 6.20
N ILE A 270 1.95 -5.28 5.58
CA ILE A 270 0.63 -5.20 4.99
C ILE A 270 0.75 -4.91 3.49
N ALA A 271 0.23 -5.79 2.65
CA ALA A 271 -0.18 -5.43 1.28
C ALA A 271 -1.59 -4.84 1.35
N SER A 272 -1.77 -3.57 0.97
CA SER A 272 -3.02 -2.84 1.13
C SER A 272 -3.64 -2.40 -0.19
N TYR A 273 -4.89 -2.81 -0.41
CA TYR A 273 -5.73 -2.43 -1.52
C TYR A 273 -6.81 -1.41 -1.13
N SER A 274 -6.67 -0.78 0.04
CA SER A 274 -7.68 0.14 0.59
C SER A 274 -8.02 1.34 -0.30
N ASN A 275 -7.12 1.70 -1.22
CA ASN A 275 -7.29 2.82 -2.17
C ASN A 275 -7.87 2.38 -3.52
N ALA A 276 -8.05 1.08 -3.74
CA ALA A 276 -8.56 0.54 -4.98
C ALA A 276 -10.02 0.97 -5.21
N THR A 277 -10.38 1.17 -6.47
CA THR A 277 -11.70 1.70 -6.86
C THR A 277 -12.72 0.61 -7.19
N ALA A 278 -12.33 -0.66 -7.08
CA ALA A 278 -13.16 -1.84 -7.26
C ALA A 278 -12.67 -2.97 -6.35
N ALA A 279 -13.53 -3.95 -6.09
CA ALA A 279 -13.18 -5.14 -5.32
C ALA A 279 -12.01 -5.92 -5.94
N VAL A 280 -11.23 -6.57 -5.09
CA VAL A 280 -10.13 -7.46 -5.47
C VAL A 280 -10.50 -8.92 -5.21
N THR A 281 -9.92 -9.80 -6.03
CA THR A 281 -9.86 -11.23 -5.74
C THR A 281 -8.40 -11.60 -5.62
N ILE A 282 -8.00 -12.20 -4.51
CA ILE A 282 -6.63 -12.58 -4.22
C ILE A 282 -6.60 -14.09 -3.99
N ASN A 283 -6.22 -14.85 -5.01
CA ASN A 283 -6.11 -16.30 -4.93
C ASN A 283 -4.66 -16.73 -4.69
N LEU A 284 -4.29 -16.88 -3.41
CA LEU A 284 -2.94 -17.26 -2.99
C LEU A 284 -2.57 -18.70 -3.39
N LYS A 285 -3.56 -19.55 -3.69
CA LYS A 285 -3.34 -20.91 -4.16
C LYS A 285 -2.81 -20.97 -5.60
N THR A 286 -3.31 -20.08 -6.46
CA THR A 286 -3.02 -20.10 -7.90
C THR A 286 -2.14 -18.94 -8.37
N GLY A 287 -1.99 -17.90 -7.56
CA GLY A 287 -1.34 -16.65 -7.96
C GLY A 287 -2.16 -15.82 -8.96
N VAL A 288 -3.46 -16.10 -9.09
CA VAL A 288 -4.35 -15.36 -9.99
C VAL A 288 -5.12 -14.32 -9.20
N TYR A 289 -4.84 -13.05 -9.50
CA TYR A 289 -5.42 -11.91 -8.79
C TYR A 289 -6.22 -11.02 -9.76
N THR A 290 -7.14 -10.21 -9.25
CA THR A 290 -7.96 -9.29 -10.06
C THR A 290 -8.03 -7.90 -9.45
N GLY A 291 -8.42 -6.92 -10.27
CA GLY A 291 -8.47 -5.51 -9.85
C GLY A 291 -7.06 -4.94 -9.76
N ASP A 292 -6.82 -4.09 -8.77
CA ASP A 292 -5.51 -3.49 -8.52
C ASP A 292 -4.47 -4.53 -8.05
N ALA A 293 -4.91 -5.72 -7.60
CA ALA A 293 -4.00 -6.82 -7.26
C ALA A 293 -3.47 -7.60 -8.48
N ALA A 294 -3.94 -7.29 -9.70
CA ALA A 294 -3.75 -8.14 -10.87
C ALA A 294 -2.28 -8.25 -11.33
N GLY A 295 -1.67 -9.40 -11.02
CA GLY A 295 -0.28 -9.69 -11.39
C GLY A 295 0.72 -9.39 -10.28
N ASP A 296 0.25 -8.94 -9.12
CA ASP A 296 1.09 -8.65 -7.98
C ASP A 296 1.85 -9.88 -7.48
N THR A 297 2.92 -9.64 -6.72
CA THR A 297 3.71 -10.65 -6.03
C THR A 297 3.98 -10.18 -4.61
N TYR A 298 3.69 -11.02 -3.62
CA TYR A 298 3.89 -10.74 -2.21
C TYR A 298 5.16 -11.43 -1.70
N ILE A 299 6.02 -10.68 -1.02
CA ILE A 299 7.22 -11.19 -0.36
C ILE A 299 7.20 -10.67 1.08
N SER A 300 7.31 -11.58 2.06
CA SER A 300 7.28 -11.24 3.49
C SER A 300 6.08 -10.37 3.86
N ILE A 301 4.87 -10.81 3.49
CA ILE A 301 3.61 -10.12 3.80
C ILE A 301 2.77 -11.01 4.71
N GLU A 302 2.42 -10.52 5.90
CA GLU A 302 1.60 -11.24 6.86
C GLU A 302 0.13 -10.80 6.87
N ARG A 303 -0.20 -9.64 6.28
CA ARG A 303 -1.59 -9.17 6.12
C ARG A 303 -1.86 -8.70 4.71
N ILE A 304 -3.02 -9.13 4.22
CA ILE A 304 -3.59 -8.60 2.98
C ILE A 304 -4.86 -7.84 3.37
N ALA A 305 -4.86 -6.54 3.13
CA ALA A 305 -6.00 -5.66 3.38
C ALA A 305 -6.73 -5.38 2.08
N GLY A 306 -8.02 -5.70 2.06
CA GLY A 306 -8.94 -5.46 0.97
C GLY A 306 -9.32 -3.99 0.81
N THR A 307 -10.42 -3.80 0.11
CA THR A 307 -10.97 -2.55 -0.36
C THR A 307 -12.15 -2.14 0.54
N GLN A 308 -13.00 -1.24 0.02
CA GLN A 308 -14.29 -0.90 0.64
C GLN A 308 -15.48 -1.64 -0.02
N TYR A 309 -15.17 -2.60 -0.89
CA TYR A 309 -16.11 -3.38 -1.69
C TYR A 309 -15.97 -4.87 -1.36
N ASP A 310 -16.95 -5.67 -1.77
CA ASP A 310 -16.96 -7.12 -1.53
C ASP A 310 -15.76 -7.85 -2.14
N ASP A 311 -14.76 -8.13 -1.33
CA ASP A 311 -13.53 -8.81 -1.74
C ASP A 311 -13.60 -10.32 -1.59
N THR A 312 -12.69 -11.03 -2.26
CA THR A 312 -12.56 -12.48 -2.15
C THR A 312 -11.10 -12.89 -1.98
N PHE A 313 -10.79 -13.56 -0.88
CA PHE A 313 -9.48 -14.14 -0.59
C PHE A 313 -9.58 -15.66 -0.70
N VAL A 314 -8.85 -16.27 -1.63
CA VAL A 314 -8.70 -17.73 -1.67
C VAL A 314 -7.38 -18.07 -0.97
N SER A 315 -7.47 -18.77 0.17
CA SER A 315 -6.31 -19.01 1.00
C SER A 315 -5.31 -19.98 0.35
N GLY A 316 -4.04 -19.84 0.75
CA GLY A 316 -2.93 -20.70 0.36
C GLY A 316 -2.59 -21.69 1.48
N SER A 317 -1.35 -22.17 1.51
CA SER A 317 -0.84 -22.98 2.62
C SER A 317 -0.09 -22.17 3.68
N GLU A 318 0.13 -20.88 3.44
CA GLU A 318 0.84 -19.97 4.32
C GLU A 318 -0.17 -19.21 5.18
N ALA A 319 0.17 -18.99 6.45
CA ALA A 319 -0.71 -18.30 7.38
C ALA A 319 -0.76 -16.81 7.08
N VAL A 320 -1.96 -16.28 6.83
CA VAL A 320 -2.19 -14.88 6.48
C VAL A 320 -3.28 -14.26 7.36
N LEU A 321 -3.17 -12.98 7.68
CA LEU A 321 -4.29 -12.19 8.18
C LEU A 321 -5.04 -11.59 7.00
N PHE A 322 -6.25 -12.09 6.74
CA PHE A 322 -7.17 -11.51 5.77
C PHE A 322 -7.99 -10.41 6.44
N ASP A 323 -7.82 -9.19 5.94
CA ASP A 323 -8.60 -8.03 6.33
C ASP A 323 -9.51 -7.63 5.18
N GLY A 324 -10.82 -7.81 5.33
CA GLY A 324 -11.78 -7.46 4.28
C GLY A 324 -11.96 -5.96 4.07
N GLY A 325 -11.61 -5.13 5.05
CA GLY A 325 -11.88 -3.70 5.00
C GLY A 325 -13.37 -3.40 5.20
N GLY A 326 -14.06 -3.03 4.12
CA GLY A 326 -15.50 -2.82 4.13
C GLY A 326 -16.16 -3.51 2.95
N GLY A 327 -17.46 -3.80 3.05
CA GLY A 327 -18.16 -4.63 2.09
C GLY A 327 -18.71 -5.86 2.80
N GLY A 328 -19.03 -6.90 2.05
CA GLY A 328 -19.14 -8.24 2.61
C GLY A 328 -18.06 -9.13 2.01
N ASP A 329 -17.08 -9.47 2.82
CA ASP A 329 -15.83 -10.03 2.33
C ASP A 329 -15.77 -11.54 2.53
N THR A 330 -15.21 -12.23 1.55
CA THR A 330 -15.21 -13.70 1.48
C THR A 330 -13.81 -14.25 1.68
N VAL A 331 -13.67 -15.21 2.57
CA VAL A 331 -12.52 -16.13 2.57
C VAL A 331 -12.98 -17.50 2.06
N ASP A 332 -12.27 -18.01 1.06
CA ASP A 332 -12.61 -19.22 0.32
C ASP A 332 -11.54 -20.32 0.51
N TYR A 333 -11.98 -21.45 1.07
CA TYR A 333 -11.19 -22.65 1.33
C TYR A 333 -11.63 -23.84 0.46
N SER A 334 -12.43 -23.62 -0.58
CA SER A 334 -12.97 -24.69 -1.44
C SER A 334 -11.91 -25.55 -2.12
N THR A 335 -10.66 -25.08 -2.18
CA THR A 335 -9.53 -25.83 -2.75
C THR A 335 -8.63 -26.50 -1.69
N SER A 336 -9.00 -26.39 -0.41
CA SER A 336 -8.27 -27.02 0.69
C SER A 336 -8.29 -28.54 0.56
N GLY A 337 -7.12 -29.15 0.74
CA GLY A 337 -6.95 -30.60 0.69
C GLY A 337 -7.41 -31.34 1.96
N ALA A 338 -7.98 -30.63 2.93
CA ALA A 338 -8.49 -31.15 4.20
C ALA A 338 -9.52 -30.19 4.80
N ALA A 339 -10.27 -30.69 5.79
CA ALA A 339 -11.22 -29.89 6.56
C ALA A 339 -10.57 -28.67 7.22
N VAL A 340 -11.33 -27.58 7.25
CA VAL A 340 -10.98 -26.30 7.87
C VAL A 340 -11.91 -26.00 9.04
N ASN A 341 -11.37 -25.31 10.04
CA ASN A 341 -12.13 -24.77 11.15
C ASN A 341 -11.92 -23.26 11.22
N VAL A 342 -12.98 -22.53 10.87
CA VAL A 342 -12.99 -21.07 10.78
C VAL A 342 -13.90 -20.51 11.86
N ASN A 343 -13.34 -19.64 12.70
CA ASN A 343 -14.08 -19.01 13.78
C ASN A 343 -14.02 -17.48 13.65
N LEU A 344 -15.07 -16.90 13.07
CA LEU A 344 -15.22 -15.46 12.88
C LEU A 344 -15.44 -14.69 14.20
N VAL A 345 -15.80 -15.38 15.28
CA VAL A 345 -15.95 -14.76 16.62
C VAL A 345 -14.60 -14.47 17.24
N THR A 346 -13.65 -15.39 17.09
CA THR A 346 -12.28 -15.26 17.60
C THR A 346 -11.30 -14.72 16.56
N GLY A 347 -11.70 -14.69 15.28
CA GLY A 347 -10.85 -14.30 14.16
C GLY A 347 -9.73 -15.30 13.88
N THR A 348 -9.98 -16.61 14.02
CA THR A 348 -8.95 -17.65 13.88
C THR A 348 -9.33 -18.77 12.93
N GLY A 349 -8.36 -19.22 12.13
CA GLY A 349 -8.43 -20.41 11.27
C GLY A 349 -7.50 -21.52 11.76
N THR A 350 -7.95 -22.77 11.65
CA THR A 350 -7.14 -23.97 11.92
C THR A 350 -7.52 -25.11 10.98
N GLY A 351 -6.60 -26.05 10.74
CA GLY A 351 -6.84 -27.19 9.85
C GLY A 351 -6.81 -26.83 8.36
N GLY A 352 -6.38 -27.78 7.53
CA GLY A 352 -6.23 -27.58 6.08
C GLY A 352 -5.43 -26.33 5.73
N ASP A 353 -5.91 -25.61 4.72
CA ASP A 353 -5.36 -24.33 4.28
C ASP A 353 -5.64 -23.18 5.27
N ALA A 354 -6.60 -23.31 6.19
CA ALA A 354 -6.89 -22.29 7.21
C ALA A 354 -5.87 -22.27 8.35
N GLN A 355 -4.86 -23.14 8.34
CA GLN A 355 -3.97 -23.35 9.49
C GLN A 355 -3.12 -22.11 9.83
N GLY A 356 -3.53 -21.40 10.89
CA GLY A 356 -2.81 -20.22 11.39
C GLY A 356 -3.35 -18.90 10.85
N ASP A 357 -4.32 -18.95 9.94
CA ASP A 357 -4.97 -17.78 9.37
C ASP A 357 -5.70 -16.96 10.44
N ARG A 358 -5.79 -15.66 10.19
CA ARG A 358 -6.58 -14.72 11.01
C ARG A 358 -7.54 -13.93 10.15
N PHE A 359 -8.66 -13.56 10.74
CA PHE A 359 -9.74 -12.86 10.04
C PHE A 359 -10.06 -11.56 10.75
N TYR A 360 -10.09 -10.48 9.99
CA TYR A 360 -10.54 -9.17 10.42
C TYR A 360 -11.53 -8.66 9.39
N GLN A 361 -12.72 -8.23 9.82
CA GLN A 361 -13.76 -7.71 8.90
C GLN A 361 -14.08 -8.70 7.77
N ILE A 362 -14.30 -9.97 8.12
CA ILE A 362 -14.72 -11.02 7.18
C ILE A 362 -16.12 -11.48 7.57
N GLU A 363 -17.06 -11.41 6.63
CA GLU A 363 -18.45 -11.79 6.86
C GLU A 363 -18.81 -13.12 6.20
N ARG A 364 -18.06 -13.55 5.19
CA ARG A 364 -18.39 -14.71 4.35
C ARG A 364 -17.29 -15.76 4.36
N VAL A 365 -17.67 -17.02 4.48
CA VAL A 365 -16.74 -18.15 4.46
C VAL A 365 -17.26 -19.23 3.52
N VAL A 366 -16.39 -19.70 2.64
CA VAL A 366 -16.57 -20.95 1.88
C VAL A 366 -15.59 -21.98 2.43
N GLY A 367 -16.10 -23.10 2.90
CA GLY A 367 -15.32 -24.25 3.35
C GLY A 367 -14.82 -25.10 2.18
N SER A 368 -14.24 -26.25 2.55
CA SER A 368 -13.64 -27.26 1.68
C SER A 368 -14.66 -28.32 1.24
N ASP A 369 -14.18 -29.37 0.56
CA ASP A 369 -14.99 -30.57 0.26
C ASP A 369 -14.94 -31.62 1.38
N TYR A 370 -14.51 -31.25 2.59
CA TYR A 370 -14.39 -32.11 3.77
C TYR A 370 -15.18 -31.52 4.93
N GLY A 371 -15.55 -32.36 5.91
CA GLY A 371 -16.34 -31.92 7.06
C GLY A 371 -15.68 -30.81 7.89
N ASP A 372 -16.13 -29.59 7.65
CA ASP A 372 -15.60 -28.35 8.19
C ASP A 372 -16.28 -27.96 9.50
N THR A 373 -15.72 -26.95 10.17
CA THR A 373 -16.41 -26.30 11.30
C THR A 373 -16.38 -24.79 11.13
N LEU A 374 -17.54 -24.19 10.88
CA LEU A 374 -17.69 -22.77 10.61
C LEU A 374 -18.46 -22.09 11.74
N THR A 375 -17.84 -21.13 12.42
CA THR A 375 -18.40 -20.48 13.62
C THR A 375 -18.67 -19.00 13.40
N SER A 376 -19.89 -18.55 13.71
CA SER A 376 -20.28 -17.14 13.68
C SER A 376 -21.26 -16.78 14.80
N SER A 377 -21.18 -15.54 15.31
CA SER A 377 -22.16 -14.96 16.24
C SER A 377 -22.66 -13.58 15.78
N ALA A 378 -22.37 -13.19 14.54
CA ALA A 378 -22.75 -11.89 13.99
C ALA A 378 -23.91 -12.03 12.99
N THR A 379 -24.76 -11.01 12.93
CA THR A 379 -25.82 -10.90 11.90
C THR A 379 -25.20 -10.63 10.54
N GLY A 380 -25.79 -11.14 9.46
CA GLY A 380 -25.36 -10.83 8.10
C GLY A 380 -24.13 -11.62 7.63
N THR A 381 -23.65 -12.58 8.44
CA THR A 381 -22.62 -13.52 8.00
C THR A 381 -23.19 -14.56 7.05
N TRP A 382 -22.36 -15.06 6.15
CA TRP A 382 -22.73 -16.10 5.19
C TRP A 382 -21.71 -17.24 5.26
N LEU A 383 -22.17 -18.43 5.61
CA LEU A 383 -21.32 -19.61 5.76
C LEU A 383 -21.77 -20.67 4.77
N LYS A 384 -20.81 -21.24 4.05
CA LYS A 384 -21.01 -22.38 3.15
C LYS A 384 -19.95 -23.41 3.48
N GLY A 385 -20.34 -24.61 3.88
CA GLY A 385 -19.48 -25.74 4.25
C GLY A 385 -18.85 -26.32 3.00
N GLY A 386 -19.67 -26.85 2.10
CA GLY A 386 -19.22 -27.29 0.78
C GLY A 386 -19.69 -28.70 0.51
N ALA A 387 -18.78 -29.66 0.59
CA ALA A 387 -19.13 -31.07 0.63
C ALA A 387 -18.50 -31.69 1.88
N GLY A 388 -18.89 -32.91 2.23
CA GLY A 388 -18.56 -33.49 3.52
C GLY A 388 -19.60 -33.13 4.58
N ASP A 389 -19.43 -33.70 5.77
CA ASP A 389 -20.36 -33.51 6.90
C ASP A 389 -19.93 -32.29 7.70
N ASP A 390 -20.56 -31.14 7.45
CA ASP A 390 -20.14 -29.84 7.95
C ASP A 390 -20.82 -29.46 9.27
N VAL A 391 -20.11 -28.70 10.11
CA VAL A 391 -20.62 -28.21 11.41
C VAL A 391 -20.68 -26.68 11.43
N TYR A 392 -21.87 -26.14 11.62
CA TYR A 392 -22.13 -24.72 11.77
C TYR A 392 -22.39 -24.34 13.21
N ILE A 393 -21.46 -23.61 13.85
CA ILE A 393 -21.65 -23.13 15.23
C ILE A 393 -22.22 -21.71 15.19
N ILE A 394 -23.51 -21.59 15.50
CA ILE A 394 -24.29 -20.37 15.28
C ILE A 394 -24.72 -19.72 16.60
N GLY A 395 -24.20 -18.51 16.83
CA GLY A 395 -24.57 -17.64 17.96
C GLY A 395 -25.62 -16.57 17.61
N ASN A 396 -26.09 -16.50 16.36
CA ASN A 396 -27.09 -15.51 15.92
C ASN A 396 -27.99 -16.05 14.80
N GLN A 397 -29.32 -15.92 14.94
CA GLN A 397 -30.31 -16.33 13.93
C GLN A 397 -30.13 -15.64 12.56
N GLY A 398 -29.51 -14.46 12.54
CA GLY A 398 -29.26 -13.68 11.34
C GLY A 398 -28.03 -14.09 10.52
N ALA A 399 -27.35 -15.18 10.89
CA ALA A 399 -26.35 -15.81 10.02
C ALA A 399 -27.05 -16.61 8.92
N THR A 400 -26.57 -16.53 7.69
CA THR A 400 -27.07 -17.32 6.56
C THR A 400 -26.18 -18.54 6.37
N ILE A 401 -26.80 -19.71 6.19
CA ILE A 401 -26.12 -20.96 5.85
C ILE A 401 -26.54 -21.36 4.44
N ALA A 402 -25.57 -21.77 3.62
CA ALA A 402 -25.80 -22.24 2.27
C ALA A 402 -25.17 -23.61 2.06
N GLU A 403 -26.01 -24.62 1.81
CA GLU A 403 -25.56 -25.99 1.56
C GLU A 403 -25.94 -26.53 0.18
N ALA A 404 -25.08 -27.39 -0.35
CA ALA A 404 -25.31 -28.07 -1.63
C ALA A 404 -26.18 -29.32 -1.43
N ALA A 405 -27.03 -29.62 -2.43
CA ALA A 405 -27.78 -30.88 -2.39
C ALA A 405 -26.81 -32.07 -2.48
N GLY A 406 -26.80 -32.91 -1.45
CA GLY A 406 -25.85 -34.02 -1.33
C GLY A 406 -24.45 -33.59 -0.90
N GLY A 407 -24.33 -32.47 -0.16
CA GLY A 407 -23.10 -32.00 0.48
C GLY A 407 -22.59 -32.96 1.54
N GLY A 408 -23.44 -33.39 2.46
CA GLY A 408 -23.12 -34.40 3.48
C GLY A 408 -24.31 -34.59 4.43
N ASP A 409 -24.01 -35.00 5.66
CA ASP A 409 -24.92 -34.90 6.83
C ASP A 409 -24.53 -33.69 7.67
N ASP A 410 -25.19 -32.56 7.44
CA ASP A 410 -24.75 -31.26 7.93
C ASP A 410 -25.44 -30.88 9.26
N GLU A 411 -24.68 -30.28 10.18
CA GLU A 411 -25.13 -30.00 11.54
C GLU A 411 -25.01 -28.53 11.93
N ILE A 412 -26.13 -27.94 12.36
CA ILE A 412 -26.13 -26.67 13.10
C ILE A 412 -26.04 -26.96 14.61
N ARG A 413 -25.09 -26.32 15.28
CA ARG A 413 -24.97 -26.25 16.73
C ARG A 413 -25.25 -24.85 17.22
N THR A 414 -26.16 -24.69 18.18
CA THR A 414 -26.51 -23.37 18.72
C THR A 414 -26.79 -23.40 20.21
N SER A 415 -26.49 -22.30 20.89
CA SER A 415 -26.92 -22.05 22.28
C SER A 415 -28.08 -21.05 22.38
N LEU A 416 -28.68 -20.67 21.25
CA LEU A 416 -29.82 -19.75 21.22
C LEU A 416 -31.08 -20.45 21.74
N THR A 417 -31.75 -19.84 22.71
CA THR A 417 -33.00 -20.38 23.30
C THR A 417 -34.17 -20.37 22.32
N THR A 418 -34.02 -19.72 21.17
CA THR A 418 -34.94 -19.83 20.04
C THR A 418 -34.12 -19.81 18.77
N TYR A 419 -34.19 -20.89 18.00
CA TYR A 419 -33.50 -21.01 16.72
C TYR A 419 -34.35 -21.77 15.72
N SER A 420 -34.36 -21.30 14.48
CA SER A 420 -35.03 -21.95 13.36
C SER A 420 -34.07 -22.09 12.20
N MET A 421 -33.93 -23.32 11.70
CA MET A 421 -33.25 -23.61 10.44
C MET A 421 -34.22 -23.76 9.28
N ALA A 422 -35.48 -23.34 9.44
CA ALA A 422 -36.53 -23.55 8.44
C ALA A 422 -36.21 -22.96 7.05
N ASN A 423 -35.31 -21.98 6.99
CA ASN A 423 -34.87 -21.33 5.76
C ASN A 423 -33.57 -21.92 5.17
N TYR A 424 -32.95 -22.90 5.83
CA TYR A 424 -31.71 -23.53 5.38
C TYR A 424 -32.06 -24.92 4.85
N ALA A 425 -32.11 -25.05 3.52
CA ALA A 425 -32.28 -26.33 2.86
C ALA A 425 -30.98 -27.15 2.91
N ASN A 426 -31.10 -28.48 2.85
CA ASN A 426 -29.96 -29.41 2.87
C ASN A 426 -29.11 -29.29 4.14
N VAL A 427 -29.76 -29.01 5.28
CA VAL A 427 -29.15 -29.20 6.58
C VAL A 427 -30.02 -30.22 7.30
N GLU A 428 -29.40 -31.25 7.86
CA GLU A 428 -30.08 -32.43 8.38
C GLU A 428 -30.19 -32.38 9.90
N ARG A 429 -29.22 -31.76 10.59
CA ARG A 429 -29.14 -31.81 12.05
C ARG A 429 -29.18 -30.44 12.72
N LEU A 430 -29.93 -30.35 13.82
CA LEU A 430 -29.95 -29.20 14.73
C LEU A 430 -29.71 -29.65 16.18
N THR A 431 -28.58 -29.27 16.74
CA THR A 431 -28.19 -29.63 18.10
C THR A 431 -28.12 -28.38 18.97
N TYR A 432 -28.91 -28.36 20.05
CA TYR A 432 -28.79 -27.33 21.07
C TYR A 432 -27.68 -27.66 22.06
N THR A 433 -26.79 -26.69 22.26
CA THR A 433 -25.61 -26.81 23.14
C THR A 433 -25.72 -25.94 24.38
N GLY A 434 -26.86 -25.29 24.61
CA GLY A 434 -27.11 -24.53 25.83
C GLY A 434 -27.51 -25.42 27.01
N THR A 435 -27.88 -24.78 28.12
CA THR A 435 -28.18 -25.48 29.39
C THR A 435 -29.56 -25.14 29.95
N VAL A 436 -30.38 -24.43 29.18
CA VAL A 436 -31.71 -23.97 29.58
C VAL A 436 -32.70 -24.32 28.47
N SER A 437 -33.99 -24.29 28.77
CA SER A 437 -35.05 -24.50 27.78
C SER A 437 -34.84 -23.71 26.49
N ALA A 438 -35.00 -24.41 25.36
CA ALA A 438 -34.94 -23.88 24.02
C ALA A 438 -36.20 -24.19 23.20
N THR A 439 -36.41 -23.42 22.14
CA THR A 439 -37.36 -23.74 21.07
C THR A 439 -36.59 -23.88 19.77
N LEU A 440 -36.62 -25.06 19.18
CA LEU A 440 -35.84 -25.42 18.00
C LEU A 440 -36.80 -25.80 16.86
N THR A 441 -36.59 -25.23 15.68
CA THR A 441 -37.42 -25.51 14.50
C THR A 441 -36.56 -26.01 13.34
N GLY A 442 -36.87 -27.20 12.83
CA GLY A 442 -36.26 -27.79 11.65
C GLY A 442 -36.73 -27.16 10.34
N ASN A 443 -36.36 -27.78 9.22
CA ASN A 443 -36.75 -27.39 7.86
C ASN A 443 -37.83 -28.33 7.31
N ALA A 444 -37.86 -28.53 5.98
CA ALA A 444 -38.86 -29.37 5.32
C ALA A 444 -38.31 -30.75 4.88
N GLY A 445 -37.04 -31.03 5.18
CA GLY A 445 -36.41 -32.33 5.01
C GLY A 445 -36.45 -33.15 6.29
N ASP A 446 -35.97 -34.39 6.22
CA ASP A 446 -35.92 -35.29 7.39
C ASP A 446 -34.86 -34.80 8.38
N ASN A 447 -35.27 -34.19 9.49
CA ASN A 447 -34.36 -33.55 10.43
C ASN A 447 -34.05 -34.42 11.65
N VAL A 448 -32.85 -34.27 12.22
CA VAL A 448 -32.52 -34.73 13.57
C VAL A 448 -32.33 -33.53 14.48
N ILE A 449 -33.26 -33.33 15.40
CA ILE A 449 -33.26 -32.21 16.35
C ILE A 449 -32.97 -32.74 17.77
N MET A 450 -31.92 -32.22 18.40
CA MET A 450 -31.49 -32.59 19.75
C MET A 450 -31.62 -31.39 20.71
N GLY A 451 -32.54 -31.49 21.67
CA GLY A 451 -32.86 -30.48 22.68
C GLY A 451 -31.78 -30.33 23.76
N GLY A 452 -31.18 -31.43 24.20
CA GLY A 452 -30.07 -31.38 25.15
C GLY A 452 -30.56 -31.19 26.59
N ASN A 453 -30.20 -30.10 27.26
CA ASN A 453 -30.60 -29.83 28.64
C ASN A 453 -31.68 -28.76 28.70
N GLY A 454 -32.73 -28.98 29.47
CA GLY A 454 -33.79 -28.00 29.68
C GLY A 454 -35.15 -28.59 29.37
N ASN A 455 -36.20 -27.81 29.54
CA ASN A 455 -37.53 -28.21 29.06
C ASN A 455 -37.70 -27.64 27.66
N ASP A 456 -37.40 -28.43 26.64
CA ASP A 456 -37.26 -27.97 25.27
C ASP A 456 -38.56 -28.14 24.46
N THR A 457 -38.71 -27.32 23.43
CA THR A 457 -39.78 -27.44 22.45
C THR A 457 -39.18 -27.65 21.07
N LEU A 458 -39.39 -28.84 20.51
CA LEU A 458 -38.86 -29.25 19.22
C LEU A 458 -39.99 -29.24 18.19
N ILE A 459 -39.78 -28.52 17.09
CA ILE A 459 -40.69 -28.43 15.96
C ILE A 459 -39.93 -29.00 14.76
N GLY A 460 -40.24 -30.22 14.34
CA GLY A 460 -39.56 -30.89 13.22
C GLY A 460 -39.77 -30.12 11.92
N GLY A 461 -41.03 -30.05 11.49
CA GLY A 461 -41.41 -29.39 10.25
C GLY A 461 -42.14 -30.39 9.37
N ALA A 462 -41.84 -30.38 8.07
CA ALA A 462 -42.23 -31.49 7.20
C ALA A 462 -41.03 -32.42 7.05
N GLY A 463 -41.27 -33.70 6.75
CA GLY A 463 -40.22 -34.71 6.72
C GLY A 463 -40.52 -35.81 7.73
N ALA A 464 -39.64 -36.81 7.79
CA ALA A 464 -39.63 -37.83 8.83
C ALA A 464 -38.56 -37.47 9.86
N ASP A 465 -38.97 -36.79 10.93
CA ASP A 465 -38.05 -36.13 11.84
C ASP A 465 -37.68 -36.99 13.07
N VAL A 466 -36.44 -36.96 13.51
CA VAL A 466 -36.02 -37.47 14.83
C VAL A 466 -35.97 -36.32 15.82
N LEU A 467 -36.87 -36.33 16.79
CA LEU A 467 -36.98 -35.32 17.84
C LEU A 467 -36.51 -35.93 19.17
N ASP A 468 -35.31 -35.56 19.61
CA ASP A 468 -34.71 -35.99 20.87
C ASP A 468 -34.71 -34.85 21.89
N GLY A 469 -35.58 -34.92 22.90
CA GLY A 469 -35.72 -33.90 23.95
C GLY A 469 -34.48 -33.78 24.84
N GLY A 470 -33.82 -34.92 25.13
CA GLY A 470 -32.73 -34.96 26.11
C GLY A 470 -33.18 -34.97 27.57
N ASP A 471 -32.53 -34.16 28.40
CA ASP A 471 -32.76 -34.03 29.83
C ASP A 471 -33.79 -32.92 30.12
N GLY A 472 -34.98 -33.29 30.59
CA GLY A 472 -35.95 -32.32 31.08
C GLY A 472 -37.38 -32.78 30.94
N TRP A 473 -38.27 -31.82 30.65
CA TRP A 473 -39.65 -32.09 30.29
C TRP A 473 -39.92 -31.48 28.92
N ASP A 474 -39.88 -32.33 27.91
CA ASP A 474 -39.70 -31.91 26.52
C ASP A 474 -40.96 -32.09 25.69
N ILE A 475 -41.05 -31.26 24.65
CA ILE A 475 -42.26 -31.08 23.86
C ILE A 475 -41.95 -31.26 22.39
N ALA A 476 -42.48 -32.30 21.76
CA ALA A 476 -42.63 -32.34 20.30
C ALA A 476 -43.86 -31.51 19.90
N SER A 477 -43.69 -30.47 19.10
CA SER A 477 -44.74 -29.51 18.78
C SER A 477 -45.04 -29.43 17.28
N TYR A 478 -46.31 -29.59 16.92
CA TYR A 478 -46.84 -29.41 15.57
C TYR A 478 -47.58 -28.09 15.40
N SER A 479 -47.31 -27.11 16.27
CA SER A 479 -48.03 -25.82 16.29
C SER A 479 -47.89 -25.00 15.00
N THR A 480 -46.87 -25.26 14.18
CA THR A 480 -46.63 -24.57 12.90
C THR A 480 -47.22 -25.32 11.70
N ALA A 481 -47.73 -26.53 11.90
CA ALA A 481 -48.25 -27.36 10.82
C ALA A 481 -49.47 -26.73 10.16
N THR A 482 -49.59 -26.92 8.84
CA THR A 482 -50.66 -26.30 8.03
C THR A 482 -51.91 -27.17 7.87
N ALA A 483 -51.91 -28.37 8.45
CA ALA A 483 -53.03 -29.30 8.48
C ALA A 483 -53.02 -30.10 9.80
N ALA A 484 -54.17 -30.70 10.17
CA ALA A 484 -54.28 -31.53 11.37
C ALA A 484 -53.35 -32.75 11.34
N VAL A 485 -52.85 -33.16 12.51
CA VAL A 485 -52.03 -34.37 12.67
C VAL A 485 -52.81 -35.51 13.31
N THR A 486 -52.45 -36.74 12.94
CA THR A 486 -52.83 -37.94 13.68
C THR A 486 -51.57 -38.57 14.23
N ILE A 487 -51.49 -38.79 15.54
CA ILE A 487 -50.33 -39.41 16.19
C ILE A 487 -50.81 -40.64 16.96
N ASN A 488 -50.52 -41.82 16.42
CA ASN A 488 -50.90 -43.09 17.03
C ASN A 488 -49.67 -43.85 17.55
N LEU A 489 -49.26 -43.52 18.79
CA LEU A 489 -48.11 -44.10 19.48
C LEU A 489 -48.24 -45.62 19.71
N LYS A 490 -49.46 -46.18 19.65
CA LYS A 490 -49.68 -47.63 19.76
C LYS A 490 -49.31 -48.39 18.47
N THR A 491 -49.44 -47.75 17.31
CA THR A 491 -49.20 -48.38 16.00
C THR A 491 -47.96 -47.84 15.28
N GLY A 492 -47.43 -46.69 15.71
CA GLY A 492 -46.39 -45.95 15.00
C GLY A 492 -46.89 -45.30 13.70
N VAL A 493 -48.20 -45.19 13.50
CA VAL A 493 -48.78 -44.54 12.31
C VAL A 493 -49.06 -43.09 12.62
N TYR A 494 -48.38 -42.20 11.91
CA TYR A 494 -48.49 -40.75 12.03
C TYR A 494 -48.89 -40.12 10.69
N THR A 495 -49.56 -38.96 10.69
CA THR A 495 -50.00 -38.27 9.47
C THR A 495 -49.77 -36.77 9.53
N GLY A 496 -49.74 -36.13 8.36
CA GLY A 496 -49.42 -34.70 8.25
C GLY A 496 -47.92 -34.49 8.46
N ASP A 497 -47.57 -33.39 9.12
CA ASP A 497 -46.19 -33.05 9.48
C ASP A 497 -45.58 -34.03 10.51
N ALA A 498 -46.39 -34.89 11.14
CA ALA A 498 -45.88 -35.94 12.03
C ALA A 498 -45.46 -37.24 11.29
N ALA A 499 -45.65 -37.31 9.98
CA ALA A 499 -45.56 -38.55 9.23
C ALA A 499 -44.11 -39.07 9.09
N GLY A 500 -43.78 -40.09 9.88
CA GLY A 500 -42.45 -40.73 9.87
C GLY A 500 -41.59 -40.35 11.07
N ASP A 501 -42.06 -39.40 11.88
CA ASP A 501 -41.31 -38.89 13.02
C ASP A 501 -40.98 -39.95 14.07
N THR A 502 -39.86 -39.77 14.75
CA THR A 502 -39.41 -40.57 15.88
C THR A 502 -39.21 -39.66 17.10
N TYR A 503 -39.80 -40.02 18.24
CA TYR A 503 -39.69 -39.26 19.48
C TYR A 503 -38.76 -39.97 20.46
N ILE A 504 -37.75 -39.27 20.96
CA ILE A 504 -36.80 -39.74 21.97
C ILE A 504 -36.86 -38.75 23.14
N SER A 505 -37.03 -39.25 24.36
CA SER A 505 -37.10 -38.40 25.57
C SER A 505 -38.10 -37.24 25.43
N ILE A 506 -39.33 -37.53 24.99
CA ILE A 506 -40.42 -36.54 24.86
C ILE A 506 -41.55 -36.86 25.84
N GLU A 507 -41.87 -35.92 26.72
CA GLU A 507 -42.96 -36.07 27.71
C GLU A 507 -44.29 -35.45 27.24
N ARG A 508 -44.26 -34.51 26.28
CA ARG A 508 -45.47 -33.92 25.69
C ARG A 508 -45.43 -33.88 24.17
N ILE A 509 -46.54 -34.25 23.56
CA ILE A 509 -46.82 -33.93 22.15
C ILE A 509 -47.88 -32.83 22.11
N ALA A 510 -47.57 -31.72 21.45
CA ALA A 510 -48.48 -30.60 21.23
C ALA A 510 -48.98 -30.62 19.78
N GLY A 511 -50.30 -30.59 19.60
CA GLY A 511 -50.96 -30.60 18.30
C GLY A 511 -50.91 -29.29 17.54
N THR A 512 -51.70 -29.25 16.47
CA THR A 512 -51.88 -28.11 15.60
C THR A 512 -53.00 -27.21 16.11
N GLN A 513 -53.36 -26.18 15.33
CA GLN A 513 -54.57 -25.39 15.56
C GLN A 513 -55.85 -26.05 14.99
N TYR A 514 -55.74 -27.21 14.37
CA TYR A 514 -56.82 -27.94 13.70
C TYR A 514 -57.29 -29.15 14.54
N ASP A 515 -58.23 -29.92 14.01
CA ASP A 515 -58.81 -31.09 14.70
C ASP A 515 -57.85 -32.29 14.70
N ASP A 516 -56.94 -32.34 15.67
CA ASP A 516 -55.95 -33.41 15.81
C ASP A 516 -56.50 -34.69 16.44
N THR A 517 -55.85 -35.82 16.14
CA THR A 517 -56.16 -37.13 16.76
C THR A 517 -54.93 -37.73 17.45
N PHE A 518 -54.99 -37.91 18.77
CA PHE A 518 -53.94 -38.57 19.56
C PHE A 518 -54.42 -39.93 20.07
N VAL A 519 -53.67 -41.00 19.76
CA VAL A 519 -53.89 -42.34 20.32
C VAL A 519 -52.70 -42.69 21.19
N SER A 520 -52.94 -42.83 22.49
CA SER A 520 -51.87 -43.05 23.48
C SER A 520 -51.14 -44.38 23.28
N GLY A 521 -49.86 -44.39 23.61
CA GLY A 521 -49.06 -45.60 23.79
C GLY A 521 -49.44 -46.34 25.08
N SER A 522 -48.86 -47.53 25.27
CA SER A 522 -49.01 -48.35 26.49
C SER A 522 -48.14 -47.87 27.63
#